data_AF-A0A965UVD6-F1
#
_entry.id   AF-A0A965UVD6-F1
#
_cell.length_a   1.000
_cell.length_b   1.000
_cell.length_c   1.000
_cell.angle_alpha   90.00
_cell.angle_beta   90.00
_cell.angle_gamma   90.00
#
_symmetry.space_group_name_H-M   'P 1'
#
loop_
_entity.id
_entity.type
_entity.pdbx_description
1 polymer ?
#
loop_
_entity_poly.entity_id
_entity_poly.type
_entity_poly.pdbx_seq_one_letter_code
_entity_poly.pdbx_strand_id
1 'polypeptide(L)'
;MSFVAHAQAHGLMINYAIADGKWHRVPTTDKPRKRNGAYLFDGNSGVVKNWATMDTCARYGDKVSQIIKYFDDSEEKIKHARAANQAMELIKSAVVKNHPYLTAKGFPKATGLVVGEELIVPMRDYKTGKVTGAQRIKGSGEKLFIPGTRAKGSVFVLGRGQESWLVEGYATGLSVAAALKLMYRPAQVVVCFSAGNLGHVAARIGGRRFVVADHDASGTGERNRSAAMCSGIPHKRQCMAKACDNAAAAVMG
;
A
#
# COMPACT_ATOMS: atom_id res chain seq x y z
N MET A 1 9.85 -40.97 7.79
CA MET A 1 10.70 -39.88 8.32
C MET A 1 9.90 -39.15 9.39
N SER A 2 10.47 -38.82 10.55
CA SER A 2 9.76 -38.02 11.57
C SER A 2 9.71 -36.54 11.17
N PHE A 3 8.80 -35.76 11.76
CA PHE A 3 8.72 -34.32 11.52
C PHE A 3 10.02 -33.59 11.91
N VAL A 4 10.62 -33.96 13.04
CA VAL A 4 11.88 -33.39 13.50
C VAL A 4 12.99 -33.64 12.50
N ALA A 5 13.12 -34.86 11.98
CA ALA A 5 14.11 -35.18 10.95
C ALA A 5 13.85 -34.40 9.64
N HIS A 6 12.58 -34.22 9.27
CA HIS A 6 12.19 -33.38 8.13
C HIS A 6 12.59 -31.91 8.35
N ALA A 7 12.37 -31.34 9.53
CA ALA A 7 12.76 -29.98 9.86
C ALA A 7 14.28 -29.78 9.85
N GLN A 8 15.03 -30.71 10.44
CA GLN A 8 16.49 -30.71 10.46
C GLN A 8 17.08 -30.78 9.05
N ALA A 9 16.50 -31.60 8.16
CA ALA A 9 16.90 -31.67 6.75
C ALA A 9 16.74 -30.33 6.01
N HIS A 10 15.85 -29.45 6.48
CA HIS A 10 15.66 -28.09 5.96
C HIS A 10 16.41 -27.02 6.78
N GLY A 11 17.36 -27.45 7.63
CA GLY A 11 18.28 -26.58 8.35
C GLY A 11 17.75 -26.01 9.66
N LEU A 12 16.60 -26.47 10.17
CA LEU A 12 16.09 -26.04 11.49
C LEU A 12 16.81 -26.79 12.61
N MET A 13 17.28 -26.06 13.62
CA MET A 13 17.95 -26.61 14.79
C MET A 13 16.92 -26.93 15.89
N ILE A 14 16.22 -28.06 15.75
CA ILE A 14 15.24 -28.55 16.74
C ILE A 14 15.52 -30.00 17.12
N ASN A 15 15.26 -30.36 18.37
CA ASN A 15 15.36 -31.74 18.87
C ASN A 15 13.99 -32.35 19.19
N TYR A 16 12.96 -31.51 19.30
CA TYR A 16 11.56 -31.90 19.46
C TYR A 16 10.68 -30.87 18.75
N ALA A 17 9.46 -31.26 18.42
CA ALA A 17 8.45 -30.37 17.86
C ALA A 17 7.21 -30.37 18.75
N ILE A 18 6.69 -29.18 19.04
CA ILE A 18 5.44 -29.02 19.79
C ILE A 18 4.29 -29.22 18.80
N ALA A 19 3.47 -30.23 19.06
CA ALA A 19 2.32 -30.61 18.24
C ALA A 19 1.05 -29.82 18.62
N ASP A 20 1.15 -28.49 18.65
CA ASP A 20 0.05 -27.59 19.05
C ASP A 20 -0.62 -26.89 17.86
N GLY A 21 -0.18 -27.19 16.63
CA GLY A 21 -0.66 -26.54 15.42
C GLY A 21 -0.30 -25.06 15.33
N LYS A 22 0.66 -24.57 16.13
CA LYS A 22 1.10 -23.17 16.15
C LYS A 22 2.49 -23.02 15.56
N TRP A 23 2.85 -21.79 15.19
CA TRP A 23 4.19 -21.50 14.69
C TRP A 23 5.21 -21.32 15.79
N HIS A 24 6.33 -22.00 15.62
CA HIS A 24 7.49 -21.95 16.51
C HIS A 24 8.68 -21.42 15.72
N ARG A 25 9.21 -20.28 16.17
CA ARG A 25 10.42 -19.67 15.61
C ARG A 25 11.66 -20.31 16.25
N VAL A 26 12.53 -20.84 15.42
CA VAL A 26 13.70 -21.63 15.85
C VAL A 26 14.97 -21.19 15.13
N PRO A 27 16.15 -21.45 15.72
CA PRO A 27 17.42 -21.22 15.04
C PRO A 27 17.61 -22.11 13.81
N THR A 28 18.49 -21.67 12.91
CA THR A 28 18.89 -22.44 11.73
C THR A 28 20.40 -22.63 11.69
N THR A 29 20.84 -23.67 10.99
CA THR A 29 22.27 -23.99 10.86
C THR A 29 23.08 -22.85 10.24
N ASP A 30 22.49 -22.09 9.31
CA ASP A 30 23.11 -20.92 8.67
C ASP A 30 23.08 -19.65 9.53
N LYS A 31 22.16 -19.56 10.50
CA LYS A 31 22.04 -18.42 11.43
C LYS A 31 21.74 -18.89 12.86
N PRO A 32 22.69 -19.57 13.55
CA PRO A 32 22.42 -20.21 14.85
C PRO A 32 22.03 -19.24 15.99
N ARG A 33 22.42 -17.97 15.87
CA ARG A 33 22.12 -16.91 16.85
C ARG A 33 20.84 -16.13 16.54
N LYS A 34 20.13 -16.44 15.45
CA LYS A 34 18.87 -15.79 15.05
C LYS A 34 17.79 -16.85 14.92
N ARG A 35 16.51 -16.45 14.93
CA ARG A 35 15.39 -17.37 14.76
C ARG A 35 14.86 -17.34 13.33
N ASN A 36 15.72 -17.71 12.39
CA ASN A 36 15.45 -17.68 10.95
C ASN A 36 14.75 -18.95 10.44
N GLY A 37 14.54 -19.93 11.31
CA GLY A 37 13.68 -21.08 11.07
C GLY A 37 12.30 -20.84 11.66
N ALA A 38 11.30 -21.44 11.04
CA ALA A 38 9.94 -21.48 11.55
C ALA A 38 9.33 -22.83 11.21
N TYR A 39 8.58 -23.42 12.14
CA TYR A 39 7.78 -24.62 11.87
C TYR A 39 6.38 -24.52 12.47
N LEU A 40 5.43 -25.23 11.89
CA LEU A 40 4.12 -25.52 12.47
C LEU A 40 3.88 -27.02 12.37
N PHE A 41 3.43 -27.64 13.46
CA PHE A 41 3.15 -29.08 13.51
C PHE A 41 1.92 -29.35 14.36
N ASP A 42 0.97 -30.15 13.86
CA ASP A 42 -0.25 -30.54 14.60
C ASP A 42 -0.18 -31.98 15.18
N GLY A 43 0.98 -32.63 15.06
CA GLY A 43 1.18 -34.04 15.44
C GLY A 43 1.13 -35.01 14.27
N ASN A 44 0.46 -34.65 13.16
CA ASN A 44 0.29 -35.49 11.99
C ASN A 44 0.80 -34.84 10.69
N SER A 45 0.66 -33.53 10.56
CA SER A 45 1.06 -32.73 9.41
C SER A 45 1.69 -31.41 9.86
N GLY A 46 2.51 -30.83 9.00
CA GLY A 46 3.20 -29.60 9.32
C GLY A 46 3.96 -28.97 8.18
N VAL A 47 4.57 -27.82 8.48
CA VAL A 47 5.44 -27.09 7.57
C VAL A 47 6.71 -26.64 8.25
N VAL A 48 7.75 -26.51 7.44
CA VAL A 48 9.04 -25.96 7.85
C VAL A 48 9.49 -24.90 6.86
N LYS A 49 10.10 -23.84 7.37
CA LYS A 49 10.60 -22.72 6.59
C LYS A 49 11.90 -22.21 7.18
N ASN A 50 12.96 -22.27 6.39
CA ASN A 50 14.17 -21.48 6.63
C ASN A 50 14.10 -20.23 5.75
N TRP A 51 14.04 -19.06 6.37
CA TRP A 51 13.89 -17.78 5.67
C TRP A 51 15.13 -17.36 4.87
N ALA A 52 16.29 -17.96 5.13
CA ALA A 52 17.54 -17.62 4.45
C ALA A 52 17.80 -18.50 3.21
N THR A 53 17.31 -19.75 3.21
CA THR A 53 17.71 -20.76 2.23
C THR A 53 16.55 -21.34 1.42
N MET A 54 15.31 -21.01 1.76
CA MET A 54 14.12 -21.55 1.07
C MET A 54 13.26 -20.42 0.52
N ASP A 55 12.68 -20.62 -0.67
CA ASP A 55 11.68 -19.70 -1.26
C ASP A 55 10.25 -20.05 -0.86
N THR A 56 9.93 -21.35 -0.73
CA THR A 56 8.63 -21.85 -0.24
C THR A 56 8.76 -22.58 1.10
N CYS A 57 7.64 -22.87 1.76
CA CYS A 57 7.61 -23.78 2.92
C CYS A 57 7.69 -25.24 2.44
N ALA A 58 8.52 -26.07 3.09
CA ALA A 58 8.50 -27.50 2.87
C ALA A 58 7.38 -28.14 3.71
N ARG A 59 6.73 -29.15 3.13
CA ARG A 59 5.52 -29.76 3.66
C ARG A 59 5.82 -31.13 4.23
N TYR A 60 5.17 -31.45 5.34
CA TYR A 60 5.21 -32.76 5.98
C TYR A 60 3.78 -33.29 6.17
N GLY A 61 3.46 -34.43 5.56
CA GLY A 61 2.12 -35.04 5.61
C GLY A 61 1.13 -34.47 4.59
N ASP A 62 -0.11 -34.97 4.61
CA ASP A 62 -1.08 -34.80 3.51
C ASP A 62 -2.03 -33.59 3.67
N LYS A 63 -2.26 -33.08 4.90
CA LYS A 63 -3.24 -31.99 5.18
C LYS A 63 -2.64 -30.58 5.25
N VAL A 64 -1.50 -30.36 4.61
CA VAL A 64 -0.65 -29.18 4.85
C VAL A 64 -1.15 -27.88 4.19
N SER A 65 -1.88 -27.99 3.06
CA SER A 65 -2.28 -26.82 2.24
C SER A 65 -3.25 -25.88 2.94
N GLN A 66 -4.18 -26.40 3.74
CA GLN A 66 -5.18 -25.59 4.46
C GLN A 66 -4.54 -24.80 5.62
N ILE A 67 -3.54 -25.39 6.27
CA ILE A 67 -2.83 -24.82 7.41
C ILE A 67 -1.97 -23.63 6.98
N ILE A 68 -1.21 -23.75 5.88
CA ILE A 68 -0.39 -22.66 5.33
C ILE A 68 -1.27 -21.47 4.99
N LYS A 69 -2.35 -21.69 4.23
CA LYS A 69 -3.24 -20.62 3.78
C LYS A 69 -3.83 -19.83 4.94
N TYR A 70 -4.36 -20.53 5.94
CA TYR A 70 -4.94 -19.89 7.12
C TYR A 70 -3.92 -19.04 7.89
N PHE A 71 -2.67 -19.50 7.93
CA PHE A 71 -1.61 -18.79 8.64
C PHE A 71 -1.07 -17.58 7.88
N ASP A 72 -0.75 -17.71 6.59
CA ASP A 72 -0.30 -16.58 5.78
C ASP A 72 -1.34 -15.46 5.83
N ASP A 73 -2.63 -15.83 5.73
CA ASP A 73 -3.75 -14.91 5.93
C ASP A 73 -3.73 -14.26 7.32
N SER A 74 -3.33 -14.99 8.37
CA SER A 74 -3.28 -14.48 9.74
C SER A 74 -2.10 -13.53 9.97
N GLU A 75 -0.89 -13.83 9.46
CA GLU A 75 0.27 -12.94 9.58
C GLU A 75 0.08 -11.67 8.77
N GLU A 76 -0.46 -11.78 7.54
CA GLU A 76 -0.79 -10.60 6.74
C GLU A 76 -1.83 -9.73 7.46
N LYS A 77 -2.87 -10.33 8.04
CA LYS A 77 -3.87 -9.61 8.85
C LYS A 77 -3.21 -8.90 10.03
N ILE A 78 -2.34 -9.57 10.78
CA ILE A 78 -1.64 -8.98 11.94
C ILE A 78 -0.73 -7.83 11.47
N LYS A 79 0.03 -8.03 10.39
CA LYS A 79 0.92 -7.02 9.81
C LYS A 79 0.14 -5.78 9.35
N HIS A 80 -0.98 -5.97 8.66
CA HIS A 80 -1.87 -4.89 8.25
C HIS A 80 -2.53 -4.19 9.44
N ALA A 81 -2.96 -4.92 10.47
CA ALA A 81 -3.52 -4.34 11.68
C ALA A 81 -2.49 -3.48 12.44
N ARG A 82 -1.25 -3.96 12.56
CA ARG A 82 -0.14 -3.19 13.16
C ARG A 82 0.14 -1.91 12.38
N ALA A 83 0.21 -1.99 11.05
CA ALA A 83 0.43 -0.82 10.20
C ALA A 83 -0.71 0.21 10.31
N ALA A 84 -1.97 -0.26 10.35
CA ALA A 84 -3.12 0.60 10.56
C ALA A 84 -3.08 1.29 11.93
N ASN A 85 -2.74 0.57 13.00
CA ASN A 85 -2.61 1.12 14.34
C ASN A 85 -1.49 2.16 14.43
N GLN A 86 -0.31 1.85 13.86
CA GLN A 86 0.80 2.80 13.80
C GLN A 86 0.43 4.06 13.02
N ALA A 87 -0.29 3.91 11.90
CA ALA A 87 -0.77 5.05 11.13
C ALA A 87 -1.77 5.91 11.92
N MET A 88 -2.70 5.29 12.65
CA MET A 88 -3.65 6.02 13.49
C MET A 88 -2.93 6.82 14.57
N GLU A 89 -1.90 6.26 15.21
CA GLU A 89 -1.13 6.96 16.23
C GLU A 89 -0.35 8.15 15.64
N LEU A 90 0.28 7.99 14.47
CA LEU A 90 0.92 9.08 13.76
C LEU A 90 -0.07 10.18 13.35
N ILE A 91 -1.26 9.81 12.87
CA ILE A 91 -2.30 10.76 12.50
C ILE A 91 -2.79 11.54 13.72
N LYS A 92 -2.95 10.86 14.86
CA LYS A 92 -3.42 11.47 16.11
C LYS A 92 -2.39 12.43 16.71
N SER A 93 -1.10 12.10 16.61
CA SER A 93 0.01 12.92 17.11
C SER A 93 0.46 14.03 16.16
N ALA A 94 -0.05 14.04 14.92
CA ALA A 94 0.33 15.00 13.91
C ALA A 94 -0.21 16.41 14.19
N VAL A 95 0.61 17.41 13.83
CA VAL A 95 0.20 18.82 13.82
C VAL A 95 -0.06 19.25 12.38
N VAL A 96 -1.14 19.99 12.16
CA VAL A 96 -1.44 20.56 10.85
C VAL A 96 -0.54 21.78 10.63
N LYS A 97 0.46 21.67 9.75
CA LYS A 97 1.35 22.78 9.40
C LYS A 97 1.84 22.67 7.96
N ASN A 98 2.50 23.73 7.47
CA ASN A 98 3.22 23.66 6.20
C ASN A 98 4.42 22.70 6.32
N HIS A 99 4.83 22.13 5.19
CA HIS A 99 5.93 21.19 5.13
C HIS A 99 6.81 21.48 3.90
N PRO A 100 8.15 21.40 3.98
CA PRO A 100 9.06 21.73 2.88
C PRO A 100 8.73 21.05 1.55
N TYR A 101 8.30 19.78 1.60
CA TYR A 101 7.82 19.04 0.42
C TYR A 101 6.67 19.75 -0.32
N LEU A 102 5.71 20.33 0.39
CA LEU A 102 4.56 21.02 -0.22
C LEU A 102 5.03 22.28 -0.96
N THR A 103 5.90 23.05 -0.33
CA THR A 103 6.53 24.23 -0.93
C THR A 103 7.32 23.86 -2.18
N ALA A 104 8.16 22.81 -2.11
CA ALA A 104 8.93 22.31 -3.25
C ALA A 104 8.04 21.79 -4.40
N LYS A 105 6.81 21.35 -4.09
CA LYS A 105 5.81 20.93 -5.09
C LYS A 105 4.92 22.06 -5.60
N GLY A 106 5.22 23.31 -5.26
CA GLY A 106 4.47 24.49 -5.75
C GLY A 106 3.26 24.86 -4.89
N PHE A 107 3.17 24.34 -3.67
CA PHE A 107 2.06 24.60 -2.75
C PHE A 107 2.53 25.26 -1.44
N PRO A 108 3.14 26.46 -1.48
CA PRO A 108 3.73 27.10 -0.30
C PRO A 108 2.72 27.44 0.80
N LYS A 109 1.44 27.64 0.44
CA LYS A 109 0.36 27.93 1.39
C LYS A 109 -0.39 26.67 1.86
N ALA A 110 -0.10 25.50 1.28
CA ALA A 110 -0.76 24.27 1.69
C ALA A 110 -0.22 23.77 3.04
N THR A 111 -1.10 23.15 3.81
CA THR A 111 -0.77 22.48 5.06
C THR A 111 -1.12 21.00 4.97
N GLY A 112 -0.49 20.21 5.84
CA GLY A 112 -0.78 18.79 5.98
C GLY A 112 -0.45 18.29 7.37
N LEU A 113 -0.71 17.01 7.63
CA LEU A 113 -0.38 16.38 8.90
C LEU A 113 1.13 16.15 8.98
N VAL A 114 1.80 16.75 9.97
CA VAL A 114 3.25 16.63 10.13
C VAL A 114 3.60 16.06 11.50
N VAL A 115 4.49 15.07 11.51
CA VAL A 115 5.10 14.50 12.71
C VAL A 115 6.62 14.62 12.55
N GLY A 116 7.29 15.34 13.46
CA GLY A 116 8.70 15.68 13.31
C GLY A 116 8.98 16.44 12.00
N GLU A 117 9.81 15.85 11.14
CA GLU A 117 10.21 16.36 9.83
C GLU A 117 9.50 15.67 8.65
N GLU A 118 8.46 14.90 8.92
CA GLU A 118 7.76 14.12 7.90
C GLU A 118 6.31 14.54 7.76
N LEU A 119 5.90 14.73 6.50
CA LEU A 119 4.51 14.86 6.11
C LEU A 119 3.86 13.47 6.05
N ILE A 120 2.76 13.32 6.77
CA ILE A 120 1.99 12.09 6.88
C ILE A 120 0.75 12.21 5.99
N VAL A 121 0.63 11.33 5.00
CA VAL A 121 -0.54 11.21 4.13
C VAL A 121 -1.29 9.93 4.53
N PRO A 122 -2.45 10.04 5.21
CA PRO A 122 -3.24 8.88 5.62
C PRO A 122 -3.64 8.01 4.43
N MET A 123 -3.60 6.69 4.60
CA MET A 123 -4.13 5.74 3.62
C MET A 123 -5.37 5.06 4.19
N ARG A 124 -6.49 5.14 3.48
CA ARG A 124 -7.78 4.62 3.91
C ARG A 124 -8.35 3.65 2.88
N ASP A 125 -8.98 2.59 3.32
CA ASP A 125 -9.68 1.68 2.43
C ASP A 125 -10.81 2.43 1.70
N TYR A 126 -10.82 2.38 0.37
CA TYR A 126 -11.75 3.16 -0.47
C TYR A 126 -13.23 2.82 -0.25
N LYS A 127 -13.55 1.63 0.27
CA LYS A 127 -14.93 1.21 0.54
C LYS A 127 -15.39 1.59 1.94
N THR A 128 -14.54 1.31 2.92
CA THR A 128 -14.90 1.39 4.35
C THR A 128 -14.44 2.68 5.01
N GLY A 129 -13.52 3.43 4.40
CA GLY A 129 -12.91 4.63 4.96
C GLY A 129 -11.96 4.39 6.14
N LYS A 130 -11.78 3.12 6.55
CA LYS A 130 -10.91 2.72 7.67
C LYS A 130 -9.44 2.97 7.31
N VAL A 131 -8.66 3.44 8.29
CA VAL A 131 -7.21 3.62 8.12
C VAL A 131 -6.57 2.25 7.90
N THR A 132 -5.71 2.16 6.89
CA THR A 132 -4.98 0.94 6.51
C THR A 132 -3.46 1.11 6.62
N GLY A 133 -3.01 2.35 6.78
CA GLY A 133 -1.61 2.75 6.84
C GLY A 133 -1.46 4.25 6.57
N ALA A 134 -0.22 4.67 6.28
CA ALA A 134 0.07 6.03 5.83
C ALA A 134 1.32 6.03 4.94
N GLN A 135 1.41 7.04 4.06
CA GLN A 135 2.64 7.41 3.36
C GLN A 135 3.33 8.53 4.13
N ARG A 136 4.60 8.33 4.45
CA ARG A 136 5.50 9.30 5.08
C ARG A 136 6.34 9.95 3.98
N ILE A 137 6.39 11.28 3.97
CA ILE A 137 7.09 12.06 2.96
C ILE A 137 8.09 12.98 3.67
N LYS A 138 9.38 12.80 3.39
CA LYS A 138 10.43 13.67 3.92
C LYS A 138 10.52 14.99 3.16
N GLY A 139 11.16 15.99 3.75
CA GLY A 139 11.45 17.27 3.09
C GLY A 139 12.18 17.14 1.75
N SER A 140 13.05 16.13 1.60
CA SER A 140 13.76 15.80 0.36
C SER A 140 12.86 15.27 -0.76
N GLY A 141 11.61 14.89 -0.45
CA GLY A 141 10.68 14.26 -1.38
C GLY A 141 10.74 12.74 -1.43
N GLU A 142 11.57 12.09 -0.61
CA GLU A 142 11.51 10.65 -0.39
C GLU A 142 10.15 10.26 0.22
N LYS A 143 9.50 9.24 -0.36
CA LYS A 143 8.16 8.78 0.04
C LYS A 143 8.21 7.31 0.40
N LEU A 144 7.80 6.97 1.61
CA LEU A 144 7.77 5.58 2.10
C LEU A 144 6.43 5.28 2.72
N PHE A 145 5.94 4.05 2.55
CA PHE A 145 4.78 3.58 3.30
C PHE A 145 5.20 3.07 4.67
N ILE A 146 4.30 3.13 5.65
CA ILE A 146 4.48 2.40 6.90
C ILE A 146 4.63 0.90 6.58
N PRO A 147 5.68 0.22 7.05
CA PRO A 147 5.87 -1.20 6.79
C PRO A 147 4.63 -2.02 7.18
N GLY A 148 4.16 -2.84 6.26
CA GLY A 148 2.93 -3.61 6.47
C GLY A 148 1.64 -2.91 6.07
N THR A 149 1.69 -1.68 5.55
CA THR A 149 0.52 -1.04 4.96
C THR A 149 -0.02 -1.87 3.80
N ARG A 150 -1.33 -2.09 3.78
CA ARG A 150 -2.01 -2.64 2.60
C ARG A 150 -2.21 -1.51 1.59
N ALA A 151 -1.37 -1.41 0.57
CA ALA A 151 -1.51 -0.34 -0.44
C ALA A 151 -2.69 -0.57 -1.40
N LYS A 152 -2.95 -1.83 -1.76
CA LYS A 152 -4.06 -2.19 -2.66
C LYS A 152 -5.41 -1.86 -2.03
N GLY A 153 -6.22 -1.07 -2.75
CA GLY A 153 -7.49 -0.54 -2.27
C GLY A 153 -7.36 0.65 -1.32
N SER A 154 -6.17 1.14 -1.03
CA SER A 154 -6.00 2.23 -0.08
C SER A 154 -5.77 3.56 -0.79
N VAL A 155 -6.50 4.58 -0.36
CA VAL A 155 -6.59 5.88 -1.01
C VAL A 155 -6.49 7.02 0.00
N PHE A 156 -6.16 8.21 -0.50
CA PHE A 156 -6.35 9.46 0.22
C PHE A 156 -7.28 10.36 -0.60
N VAL A 157 -8.27 10.96 0.04
CA VAL A 157 -9.31 11.73 -0.64
C VAL A 157 -9.18 13.21 -0.27
N LEU A 158 -9.06 14.05 -1.29
CA LEU A 158 -9.10 15.50 -1.20
C LEU A 158 -10.46 16.01 -1.68
N GLY A 159 -11.01 17.01 -1.00
CA GLY A 159 -12.28 17.62 -1.38
C GLY A 159 -13.49 16.70 -1.13
N ARG A 160 -14.65 17.13 -1.64
CA ARG A 160 -15.93 16.43 -1.53
C ARG A 160 -16.74 16.69 -2.80
N GLY A 161 -17.43 15.67 -3.30
CA GLY A 161 -18.28 15.78 -4.48
C GLY A 161 -18.71 14.41 -5.00
N GLN A 162 -19.69 14.39 -5.91
CA GLN A 162 -20.19 13.16 -6.51
C GLN A 162 -19.27 12.62 -7.62
N GLU A 163 -18.51 13.51 -8.27
CA GLU A 163 -17.53 13.13 -9.28
C GLU A 163 -16.17 12.82 -8.63
N SER A 164 -15.53 11.74 -9.10
CA SER A 164 -14.24 11.28 -8.58
C SER A 164 -13.12 11.46 -9.61
N TRP A 165 -12.04 12.13 -9.23
CA TRP A 165 -10.85 12.31 -10.05
C TRP A 165 -9.70 11.50 -9.46
N LEU A 166 -9.35 10.39 -10.11
CA LEU A 166 -8.36 9.46 -9.61
C LEU A 166 -6.98 9.86 -10.13
N VAL A 167 -6.02 9.92 -9.23
CA VAL A 167 -4.63 10.30 -9.51
C VAL A 167 -3.68 9.28 -8.90
N GLU A 168 -2.47 9.21 -9.44
CA GLU A 168 -1.43 8.34 -8.89
C GLU A 168 -0.80 8.92 -7.62
N GLY A 169 -0.27 10.14 -7.67
CA GLY A 169 0.52 10.72 -6.57
C GLY A 169 -0.22 11.78 -5.76
N TYR A 170 0.23 11.98 -4.51
CA TYR A 170 -0.31 13.03 -3.62
C TYR A 170 -0.12 14.45 -4.20
N ALA A 171 1.04 14.76 -4.77
CA ALA A 171 1.30 16.07 -5.40
C ALA A 171 0.42 16.31 -6.64
N THR A 172 0.26 15.29 -7.49
CA THR A 172 -0.68 15.32 -8.62
C THR A 172 -2.11 15.57 -8.11
N GLY A 173 -2.49 14.93 -7.01
CA GLY A 173 -3.78 15.16 -6.35
C GLY A 173 -4.01 16.58 -5.88
N LEU A 174 -2.99 17.22 -5.28
CA LEU A 174 -3.07 18.63 -4.91
C LEU A 174 -3.24 19.54 -6.15
N SER A 175 -2.55 19.23 -7.24
CA SER A 175 -2.64 19.99 -8.51
C SER A 175 -4.04 19.90 -9.11
N VAL A 176 -4.58 18.68 -9.22
CA VAL A 176 -5.93 18.44 -9.73
C VAL A 176 -6.98 19.07 -8.81
N ALA A 177 -6.83 18.97 -7.49
CA ALA A 177 -7.74 19.60 -6.54
C ALA A 177 -7.74 21.13 -6.66
N ALA A 178 -6.57 21.75 -6.84
CA ALA A 178 -6.47 23.19 -7.07
C ALA A 178 -7.15 23.61 -8.38
N ALA A 179 -6.93 22.89 -9.48
CA ALA A 179 -7.59 23.15 -10.76
C ALA A 179 -9.12 23.01 -10.69
N LEU A 180 -9.62 21.95 -10.05
CA LEU A 180 -11.05 21.74 -9.86
C LEU A 180 -11.69 22.85 -9.03
N LYS A 181 -10.98 23.34 -8.00
CA LYS A 181 -11.41 24.47 -7.18
C LYS A 181 -11.53 25.76 -8.01
N LEU A 182 -10.55 26.04 -8.88
CA LEU A 182 -10.58 27.21 -9.78
C LEU A 182 -11.74 27.15 -10.79
N MET A 183 -12.12 25.94 -11.22
CA MET A 183 -13.27 25.72 -12.10
C MET A 183 -14.62 25.68 -11.36
N TYR A 184 -14.66 25.97 -10.06
CA TYR A 184 -15.85 25.83 -9.21
C TYR A 184 -16.54 24.47 -9.34
N ARG A 185 -15.76 23.41 -9.57
CA ARG A 185 -16.28 22.07 -9.82
C ARG A 185 -16.29 21.25 -8.52
N PRO A 186 -17.46 20.94 -7.94
CA PRO A 186 -17.54 20.14 -6.72
C PRO A 186 -17.20 18.68 -7.03
N ALA A 187 -15.97 18.29 -6.73
CA ALA A 187 -15.45 16.97 -7.00
C ALA A 187 -14.52 16.50 -5.87
N GLN A 188 -14.38 15.18 -5.74
CA GLN A 188 -13.36 14.57 -4.90
C GLN A 188 -12.17 14.12 -5.75
N VAL A 189 -10.96 14.30 -5.24
CA VAL A 189 -9.73 13.78 -5.85
C VAL A 189 -9.22 12.61 -5.02
N VAL A 190 -9.07 11.46 -5.66
CA VAL A 190 -8.72 10.19 -5.03
C VAL A 190 -7.29 9.82 -5.40
N VAL A 191 -6.38 10.00 -4.45
CA VAL A 191 -4.96 9.65 -4.56
C VAL A 191 -4.79 8.14 -4.34
N CYS A 192 -4.29 7.44 -5.35
CA CYS A 192 -4.17 5.98 -5.38
C CYS A 192 -2.76 5.46 -5.06
N PHE A 193 -1.77 6.33 -4.93
CA PHE A 193 -0.37 6.04 -4.56
C PHE A 193 0.46 5.17 -5.53
N SER A 194 -0.14 4.60 -6.58
CA SER A 194 0.56 3.87 -7.66
C SER A 194 -0.36 3.65 -8.86
N ALA A 195 0.20 3.47 -10.06
CA ALA A 195 -0.55 3.10 -11.26
C ALA A 195 -1.36 1.80 -11.09
N GLY A 196 -0.78 0.78 -10.45
CA GLY A 196 -1.46 -0.51 -10.21
C GLY A 196 -2.68 -0.39 -9.30
N ASN A 197 -2.58 0.41 -8.24
CA ASN A 197 -3.71 0.65 -7.35
C ASN A 197 -4.76 1.58 -7.99
N LEU A 198 -4.33 2.53 -8.82
CA LEU A 198 -5.25 3.38 -9.59
C LEU A 198 -6.19 2.54 -10.44
N GLY A 199 -5.69 1.58 -11.21
CA GLY A 199 -6.54 0.67 -11.99
C GLY A 199 -7.47 -0.17 -11.12
N HIS A 200 -6.97 -0.65 -9.97
CA HIS A 200 -7.77 -1.43 -9.02
C HIS A 200 -8.96 -0.65 -8.45
N VAL A 201 -8.75 0.62 -8.07
CA VAL A 201 -9.77 1.51 -7.49
C VAL A 201 -10.71 2.03 -8.58
N ALA A 202 -10.19 2.43 -9.74
CA ALA A 202 -10.97 2.94 -10.87
C ALA A 202 -12.07 1.95 -11.30
N ALA A 203 -11.76 0.65 -11.32
CA ALA A 203 -12.72 -0.39 -11.67
C ALA A 203 -13.84 -0.59 -10.63
N ARG A 204 -13.67 -0.10 -9.40
CA ARG A 204 -14.55 -0.44 -8.25
C ARG A 204 -15.21 0.76 -7.58
N ILE A 205 -14.73 1.97 -7.82
CA ILE A 205 -15.36 3.19 -7.32
C ILE A 205 -16.63 3.47 -8.14
N GLY A 206 -17.74 3.76 -7.45
CA GLY A 206 -19.01 4.09 -8.09
C GLY A 206 -19.04 5.53 -8.62
N GLY A 207 -20.10 5.84 -9.37
CA GLY A 207 -20.36 7.19 -9.87
C GLY A 207 -19.47 7.61 -11.05
N ARG A 208 -19.55 8.89 -11.39
CA ARG A 208 -18.79 9.48 -12.49
C ARG A 208 -17.33 9.64 -12.07
N ARG A 209 -16.41 9.10 -12.87
CA ARG A 209 -14.99 9.04 -12.55
C ARG A 209 -14.11 9.44 -13.73
N PHE A 210 -13.02 10.13 -13.42
CA PHE A 210 -11.98 10.55 -14.35
C PHE A 210 -10.63 10.05 -13.84
N VAL A 211 -9.73 9.71 -14.76
CA VAL A 211 -8.38 9.26 -14.42
C VAL A 211 -7.40 10.29 -14.96
N VAL A 212 -6.51 10.76 -14.10
CA VAL A 212 -5.37 11.60 -14.45
C VAL A 212 -4.11 10.82 -14.05
N ALA A 213 -3.41 10.30 -15.06
CA ALA A 213 -2.19 9.55 -14.88
C ALA A 213 -1.05 10.27 -15.60
N ASP A 214 0.15 10.23 -15.02
CA ASP A 214 1.35 10.78 -15.68
C ASP A 214 1.67 9.99 -16.95
N HIS A 215 2.22 10.68 -17.94
CA HIS A 215 2.57 10.13 -19.24
C HIS A 215 4.04 9.70 -19.26
N ASP A 216 4.45 8.89 -18.29
CA ASP A 216 5.83 8.39 -18.24
C ASP A 216 6.00 7.18 -19.15
N ALA A 217 7.06 7.19 -19.96
CA ALA A 217 7.40 6.26 -21.05
C ALA A 217 7.58 4.77 -20.66
N SER A 218 7.19 4.37 -19.45
CA SER A 218 7.35 3.01 -18.92
C SER A 218 6.30 2.00 -19.45
N GLY A 219 5.34 2.42 -20.29
CA GLY A 219 4.32 1.53 -20.86
C GLY A 219 3.31 0.95 -19.85
N THR A 220 3.48 1.23 -18.54
CA THR A 220 2.60 0.74 -17.47
C THR A 220 1.22 1.41 -17.51
N GLY A 221 1.17 2.69 -17.90
CA GLY A 221 -0.06 3.46 -18.07
C GLY A 221 -0.93 2.98 -19.23
N GLU A 222 -0.36 2.32 -20.24
CA GLU A 222 -1.08 1.78 -21.40
C GLU A 222 -1.73 0.42 -21.11
N ARG A 223 -1.06 -0.43 -20.33
CA ARG A 223 -1.63 -1.73 -19.88
C ARG A 223 -2.83 -1.53 -18.95
N ASN A 224 -2.78 -0.54 -18.05
CA ASN A 224 -3.92 -0.21 -17.18
C ASN A 224 -5.04 0.54 -17.91
N ARG A 225 -4.73 1.26 -19.00
CA ARG A 225 -5.75 1.81 -19.94
C ARG A 225 -6.59 0.69 -20.55
N SER A 226 -5.93 -0.39 -20.96
CA SER A 226 -6.56 -1.55 -21.60
C SER A 226 -7.51 -2.31 -20.65
N ALA A 227 -7.17 -2.41 -19.36
CA ALA A 227 -8.06 -2.99 -18.34
C ALA A 227 -9.31 -2.13 -18.07
N ALA A 228 -9.22 -0.80 -18.24
CA ALA A 228 -10.37 0.09 -18.17
C ALA A 228 -11.25 0.04 -19.44
N MET A 229 -10.66 -0.22 -20.61
CA MET A 229 -11.39 -0.36 -21.89
C MET A 229 -12.38 -1.52 -21.92
N CYS A 230 -12.08 -2.66 -21.27
CA CYS A 230 -13.02 -3.80 -21.18
C CYS A 230 -14.27 -3.54 -20.32
N SER A 231 -14.41 -2.36 -19.70
CA SER A 231 -15.54 -2.04 -18.79
C SER A 231 -16.56 -1.03 -19.36
N GLY A 232 -16.59 -0.80 -20.68
CA GLY A 232 -17.68 -0.04 -21.33
C GLY A 232 -17.76 1.44 -20.95
N ILE A 233 -16.61 2.07 -20.70
CA ILE A 233 -16.52 3.49 -20.28
C ILE A 233 -16.68 4.42 -21.51
N PRO A 234 -17.59 5.41 -21.48
CA PRO A 234 -17.63 6.46 -22.51
C PRO A 234 -16.37 7.34 -22.42
N HIS A 235 -15.44 7.18 -23.36
CA HIS A 235 -14.29 8.08 -23.52
C HIS A 235 -14.73 9.39 -24.17
N LYS A 236 -15.06 10.42 -23.38
CA LYS A 236 -14.89 11.79 -23.88
C LYS A 236 -13.39 12.11 -23.87
N ARG A 237 -12.80 12.03 -25.06
CA ARG A 237 -11.46 12.52 -25.40
C ARG A 237 -11.33 13.97 -24.93
N GLN A 238 -10.70 14.21 -23.80
CA GLN A 238 -10.07 15.49 -23.54
C GLN A 238 -8.79 15.24 -22.75
N CYS A 239 -7.75 14.94 -23.52
CA CYS A 239 -6.38 14.97 -23.08
C CYS A 239 -6.06 16.45 -22.75
N MET A 240 -6.21 16.86 -21.48
CA MET A 240 -5.71 18.16 -21.02
C MET A 240 -4.23 18.04 -20.68
N ALA A 241 -3.40 17.71 -21.67
CA ALA A 241 -1.94 17.62 -21.55
C ALA A 241 -1.24 18.96 -21.88
N LYS A 242 -1.94 20.10 -21.87
CA LYS A 242 -1.36 21.42 -22.15
C LYS A 242 -1.72 22.54 -21.17
N ALA A 243 -2.30 22.23 -20.01
CA ALA A 243 -2.63 23.24 -19.00
C ALA A 243 -1.67 23.28 -17.79
N CYS A 244 -0.76 22.31 -17.65
CA CYS A 244 0.11 22.22 -16.47
C CYS A 244 1.36 23.10 -16.51
N ASP A 245 1.77 23.62 -17.67
CA ASP A 245 2.95 24.50 -17.74
C ASP A 245 2.64 25.98 -17.47
N ASN A 246 1.36 26.39 -17.45
CA ASN A 246 0.97 27.80 -17.25
C ASN A 246 0.14 28.09 -15.99
N ALA A 247 -0.24 27.08 -15.20
CA ALA A 247 -0.97 27.32 -13.94
C ALA A 247 -0.08 27.86 -12.80
N ALA A 248 1.26 27.76 -12.93
CA ALA A 248 2.21 28.35 -11.98
C ALA A 248 2.44 29.86 -12.21
N ALA A 249 2.04 30.41 -13.35
CA ALA A 249 2.22 31.83 -13.68
C ALA A 249 0.99 32.71 -13.37
N ALA A 250 -0.20 32.14 -13.21
CA ALA A 250 -1.45 32.90 -13.07
C ALA A 250 -1.90 33.20 -11.63
N VAL A 251 -1.02 33.00 -10.63
CA VAL A 251 -1.28 33.36 -9.21
C VAL A 251 -0.42 34.56 -8.77
N MET A 252 0.28 35.22 -9.70
CA MET A 252 0.99 36.48 -9.48
C MET A 252 0.48 37.58 -10.41
N GLY A 253 -0.81 37.88 -10.28
CA GLY A 253 -1.48 39.08 -10.77
C GLY A 253 -2.59 39.45 -9.81
#